data_AF-A0A4Z1FXL7-F1
#
_entry.id   AF-A0A4Z1FXL7-F1
#
_cell.length_a   1.000
_cell.length_b   1.000
_cell.length_c   1.000
_cell.angle_alpha   90.00
_cell.angle_beta   90.00
_cell.angle_gamma   90.00
#
_symmetry.space_group_name_H-M   'P 1'
#
loop_
_entity.id
_entity.type
_entity.pdbx_description
1 polymer ?
#
loop_
_entity_poly.entity_id
_entity_poly.type
_entity_poly.pdbx_seq_one_letter_code
_entity_poly.pdbx_strand_id
1 'polypeptide(L)'
;MATGQKLYPRANLKKIVKAHSKRNLTKNVDVLIFLDYMLFLETLMKEAGINAKQAGERGISAKSIKKVTEVSLTLLLLIPIITISN
;
A
#
# COMPACT_ATOMS: atom_id res chain seq x y z
N MET A 1 1.07 26.31 17.52
CA MET A 1 1.90 25.10 17.74
C MET A 1 1.44 24.04 16.76
N ALA A 2 2.23 23.73 15.72
CA ALA A 2 1.88 22.66 14.80
C ALA A 2 1.98 21.33 15.56
N THR A 3 0.84 20.73 15.88
CA THR A 3 0.77 19.39 16.46
C THR A 3 1.52 18.45 15.51
N GLY A 4 2.67 17.93 15.95
CA GLY A 4 3.47 17.01 15.14
C GLY A 4 2.57 15.94 14.57
N GLN A 5 2.45 15.88 13.24
CA GLN A 5 1.65 14.87 12.57
C GLN A 5 2.22 13.52 12.99
N LYS A 6 1.49 12.80 13.83
CA LYS A 6 1.86 11.44 14.19
C LYS A 6 1.92 10.66 12.88
N LEU A 7 3.13 10.30 12.46
CA LEU A 7 3.43 9.59 11.21
C LEU A 7 2.50 8.39 10.98
N TYR A 8 1.99 7.86 12.08
CA TYR A 8 1.16 6.67 12.16
C TYR A 8 -0.19 6.93 12.89
N PRO A 9 -1.27 7.28 12.16
CA PRO A 9 -2.59 7.53 12.73
C PRO A 9 -3.34 6.23 13.07
N ARG A 10 -2.97 5.60 14.19
CA ARG A 10 -3.53 4.31 14.67
C ARG A 10 -5.06 4.27 14.75
N ALA A 11 -5.68 5.38 15.16
CA ALA A 11 -7.14 5.46 15.29
C ALA A 11 -7.86 5.32 13.94
N ASN A 12 -7.33 5.95 12.89
CA ASN A 12 -7.94 5.92 11.56
C ASN A 12 -7.80 4.53 10.93
N LEU A 13 -6.62 3.94 11.04
CA LEU A 13 -6.37 2.59 10.52
C LEU A 13 -7.28 1.56 11.19
N LYS A 14 -7.46 1.64 12.50
CA LYS A 14 -8.42 0.76 13.20
C LYS A 14 -9.84 0.94 12.70
N LYS A 15 -10.29 2.17 12.43
CA LYS A 15 -11.63 2.44 11.88
C LYS A 15 -11.79 1.84 10.48
N ILE A 16 -10.83 2.07 9.59
CA ILE A 16 -10.83 1.55 8.22
C ILE A 16 -10.86 0.03 8.24
N VAL A 17 -9.92 -0.60 8.94
CA VAL A 17 -9.83 -2.07 8.99
C VAL A 17 -11.07 -2.68 9.62
N LYS A 18 -11.64 -2.08 10.68
CA LYS A 18 -12.88 -2.57 11.28
C LYS A 18 -14.06 -2.48 10.30
N ALA A 19 -14.16 -1.40 9.52
CA ALA A 19 -15.22 -1.22 8.53
C ALA A 19 -15.16 -2.27 7.40
N HIS A 20 -13.94 -2.64 6.96
CA HIS A 20 -13.76 -3.59 5.85
C HIS A 20 -13.68 -5.06 6.31
N SER A 21 -13.15 -5.35 7.50
CA SER A 21 -13.01 -6.72 8.00
C SER A 21 -14.21 -7.20 8.83
N LYS A 22 -15.02 -6.28 9.38
CA LYS A 22 -16.07 -6.54 10.38
C LYS A 22 -15.56 -7.29 11.62
N ARG A 23 -14.25 -7.28 11.88
CA ARG A 23 -13.59 -7.97 13.00
C ARG A 23 -12.93 -6.96 13.94
N ASN A 24 -12.79 -7.36 15.20
CA ASN A 24 -12.02 -6.60 16.17
C ASN A 24 -10.52 -6.87 15.96
N LEU A 25 -9.69 -5.83 16.09
CA LEU A 25 -8.25 -5.95 16.00
C LEU A 25 -7.64 -6.23 17.37
N THR A 26 -6.83 -7.28 17.44
CA THR A 26 -5.98 -7.60 18.61
C THR A 26 -4.88 -6.55 18.77
N LYS A 27 -4.29 -6.45 19.97
CA LYS A 27 -3.18 -5.53 20.26
C LYS A 27 -2.07 -5.69 19.21
N ASN A 28 -1.55 -4.56 18.72
CA ASN A 28 -0.43 -4.45 17.79
C ASN A 28 -0.63 -4.96 16.35
N VAL A 29 -1.77 -5.60 16.03
CA VAL A 29 -2.10 -5.99 14.65
C VAL A 29 -2.16 -4.77 13.74
N ASP A 30 -2.61 -3.63 14.27
CA ASP A 30 -2.63 -2.37 13.53
C ASP A 30 -1.24 -1.94 13.03
N VAL A 31 -0.17 -2.26 13.78
CA VAL A 31 1.21 -1.91 13.40
C VAL A 31 1.66 -2.75 12.21
N LEU A 32 1.36 -4.05 12.24
CA LEU A 32 1.72 -4.96 11.16
C LEU A 32 1.02 -4.59 9.86
N ILE A 33 -0.28 -4.25 9.93
CA ILE A 33 -1.04 -3.77 8.76
C ILE A 33 -0.43 -2.51 8.17
N PHE A 34 0.08 -1.61 9.02
CA PHE A 34 0.70 -0.38 8.54
C PHE A 34 2.08 -0.60 7.94
N LEU A 35 2.88 -1.49 8.52
CA LEU A 35 4.15 -1.87 7.95
C LEU A 35 3.96 -2.47 6.55
N ASP A 36 3.00 -3.40 6.42
CA ASP A 36 2.62 -4.00 5.14
C ASP A 36 2.18 -2.93 4.12
N TYR A 37 1.35 -1.98 4.56
CA TYR A 37 0.94 -0.84 3.73
C TYR A 37 2.11 0.06 3.30
N MET A 38 3.08 0.34 4.18
CA MET A 38 4.27 1.13 3.83
C MET A 38 5.17 0.40 2.83
N LEU A 39 5.37 -0.90 3.00
CA LEU A 39 6.11 -1.75 2.05
C LEU A 39 5.41 -1.81 0.68
N PHE A 40 4.07 -1.85 0.68
CA PHE A 40 3.28 -1.75 -0.54
C PHE A 40 3.49 -0.41 -1.24
N LEU A 41 3.43 0.73 -0.52
CA LEU A 41 3.66 2.05 -1.11
C LEU A 41 5.09 2.20 -1.65
N GLU A 42 6.09 1.67 -0.96
CA GLU A 42 7.48 1.68 -1.43
C GLU A 42 7.62 0.92 -2.75
N THR A 43 7.03 -0.28 -2.83
CA THR A 43 7.05 -1.12 -4.03
C THR A 43 6.33 -0.43 -5.19
N LEU A 44 5.14 0.13 -4.92
CA LEU A 44 4.34 0.86 -5.90
C LEU A 44 5.11 2.07 -6.45
N MET A 45 5.77 2.83 -5.58
CA MET A 45 6.58 3.98 -5.99
C MET A 45 7.81 3.58 -6.82
N LYS A 46 8.48 2.47 -6.47
CA LYS A 46 9.59 1.92 -7.26
C LYS A 46 9.13 1.52 -8.67
N GLU A 47 8.04 0.77 -8.76
CA GLU A 47 7.47 0.33 -10.05
C GLU A 47 6.96 1.51 -10.89
N ALA A 48 6.27 2.47 -10.27
CA ALA A 48 5.82 3.70 -10.94
C ALA A 48 6.98 4.54 -11.46
N GLY A 49 8.09 4.62 -10.70
CA GLY A 49 9.31 5.28 -11.14
C GLY A 49 9.97 4.60 -12.34
N ILE A 50 10.00 3.26 -12.38
CA ILE A 50 10.51 2.50 -13.53
C ILE A 50 9.62 2.75 -14.76
N ASN A 51 8.30 2.67 -14.60
CA ASN A 51 7.34 2.87 -15.68
C ASN A 51 7.42 4.30 -16.24
N ALA A 52 7.54 5.31 -15.37
CA ALA A 52 7.73 6.70 -15.77
C ALA A 52 9.05 6.91 -16.56
N LYS A 53 10.15 6.28 -16.12
CA LYS A 53 11.43 6.32 -16.85
C LYS A 53 11.33 5.65 -18.22
N GLN A 54 10.67 4.49 -18.31
CA GLN A 54 10.44 3.79 -19.58
C GLN A 54 9.56 4.60 -20.54
N ALA A 55 8.60 5.35 -20.01
CA ALA A 55 7.74 6.26 -20.77
C ALA A 55 8.44 7.58 -21.15
N GLY A 56 9.66 7.84 -20.68
CA GLY A 56 10.40 9.09 -20.93
C GLY A 56 9.88 10.30 -20.14
N GLU A 57 9.08 10.09 -19.09
CA GLU A 57 8.54 11.17 -18.26
C GLU A 57 9.59 11.68 -17.25
N ARG A 58 9.73 13.00 -17.10
CA ARG A 58 10.68 13.65 -16.18
C ARG A 58 10.33 13.50 -14.69
N GLY A 59 9.20 12.88 -14.36
CA GLY A 59 8.73 12.70 -12.98
C GLY A 59 7.63 11.65 -12.86
N ILE A 60 7.25 11.32 -11.62
CA ILE A 60 6.15 10.40 -11.36
C ILE A 60 4.82 11.16 -11.52
N SER A 61 4.06 10.78 -12.54
CA SER A 61 2.73 11.32 -12.84
C SER A 61 1.62 10.50 -12.16
N ALA A 62 0.49 11.13 -11.84
CA ALA A 62 -0.70 10.42 -11.36
C ALA A 62 -1.15 9.29 -12.32
N LYS A 63 -0.85 9.43 -13.63
CA LYS A 63 -1.18 8.45 -14.66
C LYS A 63 -0.31 7.19 -14.56
N SER A 64 1.00 7.34 -14.29
CA SER A 64 1.90 6.20 -14.11
C SER A 64 1.62 5.46 -12.81
N ILE A 65 1.30 6.19 -11.73
CA ILE A 65 0.85 5.62 -10.45
C ILE A 65 -0.42 4.78 -10.65
N LYS A 66 -1.45 5.32 -11.32
CA LYS A 66 -2.72 4.59 -11.53
C LYS A 66 -2.52 3.27 -12.28
N LYS A 67 -1.72 3.30 -13.36
CA LYS A 67 -1.41 2.12 -14.17
C LYS A 67 -0.69 1.05 -13.35
N VAL A 68 0.29 1.44 -12.55
CA VAL A 68 1.01 0.50 -11.67
C VAL A 68 0.11 0.00 -10.55
N THR A 69 -0.74 0.85 -9.97
CA THR A 69 -1.70 0.44 -8.92
C THR A 69 -2.63 -0.67 -9.38
N GLU A 70 -3.17 -0.59 -10.60
CA GLU A 70 -4.01 -1.64 -11.19
C GLU A 70 -3.25 -2.97 -11.35
N VAL A 71 -1.98 -2.91 -11.77
CA VAL A 71 -1.12 -4.10 -11.92
C VAL A 71 -0.71 -4.67 -10.56
N SER A 72 -0.24 -3.85 -9.62
CA SER A 72 0.21 -4.31 -8.31
C SER A 72 -0.94 -4.88 -7.48
N LEU A 73 -2.16 -4.33 -7.55
CA LEU A 73 -3.33 -4.94 -6.90
C LEU A 73 -3.72 -6.29 -7.52
N THR A 74 -3.60 -6.42 -8.83
CA THR A 74 -3.88 -7.67 -9.54
C THR A 74 -2.82 -8.72 -9.22
N LEU A 75 -1.55 -8.32 -9.15
CA LEU A 75 -0.44 -9.18 -8.74
C LEU A 75 -0.61 -9.62 -7.28
N LEU A 76 -1.01 -8.73 -6.37
CA LEU A 76 -1.23 -9.05 -4.95
C LEU A 76 -2.40 -10.01 -4.72
N LEU A 77 -3.39 -10.05 -5.63
CA LEU A 77 -4.41 -11.09 -5.67
C LEU A 77 -3.89 -12.44 -6.22
N LEU A 78 -2.86 -12.43 -7.07
CA LEU A 78 -2.22 -13.62 -7.64
C LEU A 78 -1.07 -14.19 -6.79
N ILE A 79 -0.35 -13.37 -6.01
CA ILE A 79 0.73 -13.81 -5.12
C ILE A 79 0.27 -14.92 -4.14
N PRO A 80 -0.90 -14.85 -3.47
CA PRO A 80 -1.34 -15.97 -2.62
C PRO A 80 -1.60 -17.24 -3.44
N ILE A 81 -2.01 -17.12 -4.71
CA ILE A 81 -2.25 -18.29 -5.58
C ILE A 81 -0.92 -18.94 -6.00
N ILE A 82 0.12 -18.14 -6.27
CA ILE A 82 1.44 -18.65 -6.68
C ILE A 82 2.22 -19.23 -5.49
N THR A 83 2.10 -18.64 -4.29
CA THR A 83 2.76 -19.15 -3.07
C THR A 83 2.11 -20.41 -2.49
N ILE A 84 0.83 -20.67 -2.75
CA ILE A 84 0.17 -21.93 -2.31
C ILE A 84 0.51 -23.11 -3.24
N SER A 85 1.10 -22.85 -4.41
CA SER A 85 1.39 -23.86 -5.43
C SER A 85 2.84 -24.39 -5.44
N ASN A 86 3.66 -24.07 -4.44
CA ASN A 86 5.03 -24.58 -4.27
C ASN A 86 5.25 -25.08 -2.84
#